data_AF-A0A6A7KIG9-F1
#
_entry.id   AF-A0A6A7KIG9-F1
#
_cell.length_a   1.000
_cell.length_b   1.000
_cell.length_c   1.000
_cell.angle_alpha   90.00
_cell.angle_beta   90.00
_cell.angle_gamma   90.00
#
_symmetry.space_group_name_H-M   'P 1'
#
loop_
_entity.id
_entity.type
_entity.pdbx_description
1 polymer ?
#
loop_
_entity_poly.entity_id
_entity_poly.type
_entity_poly.pdbx_seq_one_letter_code
_entity_poly.pdbx_strand_id
1 'polypeptide(L)'
;MSKVKQNLYEIFGEVIAEHDFIKAFLITSALAFLMYFSAPQIVRMIGREDLLNALRVTLGAFGAFLGFIVSTATIEPKRVVEEE
;
A
#
# COMPACT_ATOMS: atom_id res chain seq x y z
N MET A 1 21.36 20.46 -16.71
CA MET A 1 20.45 19.79 -15.75
C MET A 1 19.04 19.82 -16.32
N SER A 2 18.58 18.69 -16.86
CA SER A 2 17.23 18.57 -17.42
C SER A 2 16.21 18.78 -16.31
N LYS A 3 15.32 19.78 -16.45
CA LYS A 3 14.15 19.94 -15.57
C LYS A 3 13.28 18.70 -15.78
N VAL A 4 13.36 17.73 -14.87
CA VAL A 4 12.46 16.60 -14.84
C VAL A 4 11.04 17.17 -14.72
N LYS A 5 10.29 17.16 -15.82
CA LYS A 5 8.85 17.45 -15.81
C LYS A 5 8.24 16.44 -14.83
N GLN A 6 7.90 16.90 -13.63
CA GLN A 6 7.16 16.06 -12.70
C GLN A 6 5.74 15.95 -13.26
N ASN A 7 5.36 14.75 -13.71
CA ASN A 7 3.96 14.48 -13.99
C ASN A 7 3.22 14.52 -12.64
N LEU A 8 2.28 15.45 -12.56
CA LEU A 8 1.40 15.64 -11.41
C LEU A 8 0.05 15.03 -11.78
N TYR A 9 -0.51 14.22 -10.89
CA TYR A 9 -1.79 13.57 -11.07
C TYR A 9 -2.74 14.04 -9.97
N GLU A 10 -3.99 14.28 -10.33
CA GLU A 10 -5.02 14.61 -9.37
C GLU A 10 -5.70 13.33 -8.89
N ILE A 11 -5.73 13.12 -7.58
CA ILE A 11 -6.47 12.03 -6.94
C ILE A 11 -7.25 12.63 -5.78
N PHE A 12 -8.57 12.44 -5.75
CA PHE A 12 -9.44 12.91 -4.65
C PHE A 12 -9.29 14.42 -4.34
N GLY A 13 -9.09 15.27 -5.37
CA GLY A 13 -8.87 16.71 -5.20
C GLY A 13 -7.46 17.09 -4.75
N GLU A 14 -6.55 16.14 -4.59
CA GLU A 14 -5.15 16.36 -4.23
C GLU A 14 -4.22 16.14 -5.42
N VAL A 15 -3.25 17.04 -5.58
CA VAL A 15 -2.21 16.92 -6.61
C VAL A 15 -1.02 16.13 -6.07
N ILE A 16 -0.84 14.92 -6.59
CA ILE A 16 0.18 13.95 -6.17
C ILE A 16 1.21 13.74 -7.28
N ALA A 17 2.48 13.58 -6.91
CA ALA A 17 3.54 13.35 -7.90
C ALA A 17 3.62 11.88 -8.31
N GLU A 18 4.00 11.62 -9.56
CA GLU A 18 4.20 10.25 -10.08
C GLU A 18 5.06 9.35 -9.17
N HIS A 19 6.12 9.91 -8.60
CA HIS A 19 7.03 9.15 -7.72
C HIS A 19 6.38 8.74 -6.39
N ASP A 20 5.36 9.47 -5.93
CA ASP A 20 4.65 9.13 -4.71
C ASP A 20 3.70 7.94 -4.93
N PHE A 21 3.19 7.74 -6.15
CA PHE A 21 2.52 6.49 -6.52
C PHE A 21 3.46 5.29 -6.46
N ILE A 22 4.70 5.45 -6.94
CA ILE A 22 5.69 4.38 -6.88
C ILE A 22 6.00 4.04 -5.42
N LYS A 23 6.16 5.05 -4.56
CA LYS A 23 6.32 4.82 -3.11
C LYS A 23 5.11 4.10 -2.51
N ALA A 24 3.89 4.56 -2.81
CA ALA A 24 2.66 3.94 -2.32
C ALA A 24 2.56 2.47 -2.74
N PHE A 25 2.83 2.20 -4.02
CA PHE A 25 2.84 0.86 -4.58
C PHE A 25 3.86 -0.04 -3.88
N LEU A 26 5.08 0.45 -3.67
CA LEU A 26 6.14 -0.30 -2.99
C LEU A 26 5.80 -0.59 -1.52
N ILE A 27 5.34 0.41 -0.77
CA ILE A 27 4.94 0.26 0.64
C ILE A 27 3.79 -0.74 0.76
N THR A 28 2.76 -0.59 -0.08
CA THR A 28 1.57 -1.45 -0.08
C THR A 28 1.92 -2.87 -0.45
N SER A 29 2.69 -3.07 -1.52
CA SER A 29 3.14 -4.39 -1.94
C SER A 29 4.01 -5.05 -0.87
N ALA A 30 4.97 -4.32 -0.30
CA ALA A 30 5.85 -4.87 0.73
C ALA A 30 5.06 -5.37 1.95
N LEU A 31 4.12 -4.59 2.47
CA LEU A 31 3.29 -5.00 3.60
C LEU A 31 2.34 -6.15 3.27
N ALA A 32 1.75 -6.15 2.06
CA ALA A 32 0.93 -7.27 1.59
C ALA A 32 1.72 -8.58 1.54
N PHE A 33 2.93 -8.56 0.95
CA PHE A 33 3.80 -9.73 0.87
C PHE A 33 4.28 -10.20 2.24
N LEU A 34 4.69 -9.28 3.12
CA LEU A 34 5.10 -9.62 4.48
C LEU A 34 3.99 -10.36 5.25
N MET A 35 2.76 -9.85 5.16
CA MET A 35 1.61 -10.49 5.82
C MET A 35 1.19 -11.80 5.13
N TYR A 36 1.24 -11.88 3.80
CA TYR A 36 0.97 -13.11 3.07
C TYR A 36 1.93 -14.24 3.48
N PHE A 37 3.23 -13.93 3.59
CA PHE A 37 4.26 -14.90 3.94
C PHE A 37 4.35 -15.22 5.44
N SER A 38 3.73 -14.42 6.31
CA SER A 38 3.60 -14.76 7.74
C SER A 38 2.49 -15.79 8.01
N ALA A 39 1.52 -15.93 7.10
CA ALA A 39 0.39 -16.85 7.25
C ALA A 39 0.77 -18.31 7.61
N PRO A 40 1.79 -18.95 6.99
CA PRO A 40 2.21 -20.31 7.35
C PRO A 40 2.68 -20.45 8.81
N GLN A 41 3.35 -19.42 9.35
CA GLN A 41 3.81 -19.44 10.73
C GLN A 41 2.61 -19.37 11.69
N ILE A 42 1.60 -18.57 11.35
CA ILE A 42 0.39 -18.39 12.17
C ILE A 42 -0.46 -19.66 12.17
N VAL A 43 -0.72 -20.29 11.01
CA VAL A 43 -1.49 -21.54 11.00
C VAL A 43 -0.78 -22.69 11.70
N ARG A 44 0.56 -22.75 11.64
CA ARG A 44 1.34 -23.73 12.41
C ARG A 44 1.21 -23.50 13.92
N MET A 45 1.20 -22.24 14.36
CA MET A 45 1.02 -21.89 15.77
C MET A 45 -0.38 -22.25 16.29
N ILE A 46 -1.40 -22.14 15.45
CA ILE A 46 -2.81 -22.44 15.80
C ILE A 46 -3.15 -23.94 15.58
N GLY A 47 -2.29 -24.69 14.88
CA GLY A 47 -2.51 -26.11 14.57
C GLY A 47 -3.63 -26.35 13.54
N ARG A 48 -3.91 -25.38 12.67
CA ARG A 48 -5.02 -25.40 11.69
C ARG A 48 -4.52 -25.15 10.28
N GLU A 49 -3.78 -26.13 9.74
CA GLU A 49 -3.17 -26.04 8.42
C GLU A 49 -4.19 -25.98 7.27
N ASP A 50 -5.42 -26.47 7.51
CA ASP A 50 -6.56 -26.38 6.60
C ASP A 50 -6.92 -24.94 6.21
N LEU A 51 -6.61 -23.97 7.09
CA LEU A 51 -6.92 -22.55 6.88
C LEU A 51 -5.83 -21.79 6.13
N LEU A 52 -4.72 -22.42 5.74
CA LEU A 52 -3.54 -21.74 5.20
C LEU A 52 -3.86 -20.81 4.03
N ASN A 53 -4.61 -21.30 3.04
CA ASN A 53 -4.90 -20.53 1.83
C ASN A 53 -5.83 -19.34 2.11
N ALA A 54 -6.86 -19.55 2.94
CA ALA A 54 -7.76 -18.47 3.34
C ALA A 54 -7.03 -17.41 4.16
N LEU A 55 -6.16 -17.83 5.08
CA LEU A 55 -5.38 -16.93 5.92
C LEU A 55 -4.35 -16.14 5.09
N ARG A 56 -3.71 -16.76 4.09
CA ARG A 56 -2.80 -16.09 3.15
C ARG A 56 -3.47 -14.94 2.42
N VAL A 57 -4.64 -15.19 1.83
CA VAL A 57 -5.38 -14.16 1.10
C VAL A 57 -5.83 -13.04 2.05
N THR A 58 -6.37 -13.41 3.21
CA THR A 58 -6.87 -12.46 4.21
C THR A 58 -5.75 -11.58 4.75
N LEU A 59 -4.62 -12.17 5.15
CA LEU A 59 -3.46 -11.43 5.64
C LEU A 59 -2.82 -10.60 4.54
N GLY A 60 -2.73 -11.11 3.31
CA GLY A 60 -2.26 -10.32 2.17
C GLY A 60 -3.12 -9.07 1.93
N ALA A 61 -4.44 -9.22 1.91
CA ALA A 61 -5.38 -8.09 1.77
C ALA A 61 -5.29 -7.12 2.96
N PHE A 62 -5.17 -7.64 4.19
CA PHE A 62 -4.99 -6.82 5.38
C PHE A 62 -3.65 -6.06 5.36
N GLY A 63 -2.56 -6.70 4.91
CA GLY A 63 -1.27 -6.06 4.71
C GLY A 63 -1.32 -4.95 3.66
N ALA A 64 -2.02 -5.18 2.55
CA ALA A 64 -2.24 -4.14 1.54
C ALA A 64 -3.03 -2.95 2.10
N PHE A 65 -4.08 -3.22 2.88
CA PHE A 65 -4.86 -2.17 3.55
C PHE A 65 -4.00 -1.34 4.51
N LEU A 66 -3.18 -1.98 5.35
CA LEU A 66 -2.24 -1.28 6.22
C LEU A 66 -1.21 -0.47 5.43
N GLY A 67 -0.68 -1.02 4.34
CA GLY A 67 0.28 -0.32 3.48
C GLY A 67 -0.32 0.87 2.73
N PHE A 68 -1.60 0.80 2.39
CA PHE A 68 -2.34 1.97 1.90
C PHE A 68 -2.43 3.07 2.97
N ILE A 69 -2.78 2.73 4.21
CA ILE A 69 -2.82 3.72 5.32
C ILE A 69 -1.44 4.34 5.58
N VAL A 70 -0.39 3.52 5.60
CA VAL A 70 0.98 4.01 5.83
C VAL A 70 1.44 4.89 4.67
N SER A 71 1.16 4.49 3.42
CA SER A 71 1.55 5.29 2.26
C SER A 71 0.82 6.63 2.19
N THR A 72 -0.48 6.66 2.45
CA THR A 72 -1.26 7.91 2.51
C THR A 72 -0.75 8.85 3.60
N ALA A 73 -0.40 8.33 4.79
CA ALA A 73 0.21 9.15 5.85
C ALA A 73 1.62 9.67 5.50
N THR A 74 2.32 9.04 4.54
CA THR A 74 3.68 9.41 4.14
C THR A 74 3.72 10.34 2.93
N ILE A 75 2.65 10.37 2.13
CA ILE A 75 2.58 11.17 0.91
C ILE A 75 1.96 12.52 1.26
N GLU A 76 2.76 13.57 1.18
CA GLU A 76 2.28 14.93 1.35
C GLU A 76 1.61 15.43 0.05
N PRO A 77 0.35 15.88 0.10
CA PRO A 77 -0.31 16.47 -1.06
C PRO A 77 0.38 17.79 -1.44
N LYS A 78 0.66 17.98 -2.73
CA LYS A 78 1.39 19.18 -3.20
C LYS A 78 0.51 20.41 -3.36
N ARG A 79 -0.80 20.22 -3.50
CA ARG A 79 -1.85 21.25 -3.50
C ARG A 79 -3.20 20.56 -3.33
N VAL A 80 -4.09 21.15 -2.52
CA VAL A 80 -5.52 20.86 -2.51
C VAL A 80 -6.17 21.74 -3.56
N VAL A 81 -6.88 21.16 -4.51
CA VAL A 81 -7.72 21.91 -5.44
C VAL A 81 -9.03 22.17 -4.70
N GLU A 82 -9.31 23.44 -4.38
CA GLU A 82 -10.63 23.83 -3.87
C GLU A 82 -11.63 23.67 -5.04
N GLU A 83 -12.57 22.72 -4.92
CA GLU A 83 -13.73 22.68 -5.80
C GLU A 83 -14.59 23.93 -5.51
N GLU A 84 -14.72 24.84 -6.48
CA GLU A 84 -15.62 25.99 -6.44
C GLU A 84 -17.10 25.58 -6.38
#